data_AF-A0A562XLP3-F1
#
_entry.id   AF-A0A562XLP3-F1
#
_cell.length_a   1.000
_cell.length_b   1.000
_cell.length_c   1.000
_cell.angle_alpha   90.00
_cell.angle_beta   90.00
_cell.angle_gamma   90.00
#
_symmetry.space_group_name_H-M   'P 1'
#
loop_
_entity.id
_entity.type
_entity.pdbx_description
1 polymer ?
#
loop_
_entity_poly.entity_id
_entity_poly.type
_entity_poly.pdbx_seq_one_letter_code
_entity_poly.pdbx_strand_id
1 'polypeptide(L)'
;MPTYKITQKQGSKTITSTLEAKNLASCKAFLEAVSTAKVTCIYKVEYEDFSDNTPVDDMNYYKQYKAFVSDNQNFTKQVLVHHVKPTVNEKEMANLIKTHLEVNNTPIKGITCRLFMK
;
A
#
# COMPACT_ATOMS: atom_id res chain seq x y z
N MET A 1 9.04 12.01 -11.31
CA MET A 1 7.90 11.64 -12.18
C MET A 1 7.25 10.40 -11.59
N PRO A 2 5.93 10.18 -11.68
CA PRO A 2 5.32 9.00 -11.08
C PRO A 2 5.82 7.73 -11.77
N THR A 3 6.16 6.75 -10.95
CA THR A 3 6.67 5.46 -11.40
C THR A 3 5.53 4.45 -11.34
N TYR A 4 5.32 3.70 -12.43
CA TYR A 4 4.25 2.72 -12.54
C TYR A 4 4.81 1.33 -12.68
N LYS A 5 4.39 0.41 -11.80
CA LYS A 5 4.65 -1.02 -11.94
C LYS A 5 3.49 -1.66 -12.68
N ILE A 6 3.75 -2.18 -13.87
CA ILE A 6 2.74 -2.68 -14.79
C ILE A 6 2.86 -4.19 -14.86
N THR A 7 1.73 -4.89 -14.85
CA THR A 7 1.65 -6.33 -15.15
C THR A 7 0.86 -6.53 -16.43
N GLN A 8 1.47 -7.23 -17.39
CA GLN A 8 0.87 -7.57 -18.68
C GLN A 8 0.79 -9.09 -18.87
N LYS A 9 -0.19 -9.54 -19.64
CA LYS A 9 -0.34 -10.94 -20.04
C LYS A 9 -0.36 -11.09 -21.57
N GLN A 10 0.37 -12.08 -22.06
CA GLN A 10 0.37 -12.53 -23.46
C GLN A 10 0.32 -14.06 -23.49
N GLY A 11 -0.83 -14.63 -23.85
CA GLY A 11 -1.05 -16.07 -23.72
C GLY A 11 -0.86 -16.54 -22.27
N SER A 12 -0.01 -17.54 -22.05
CA SER A 12 0.33 -18.06 -20.72
C SER A 12 1.36 -17.23 -19.96
N LYS A 13 2.04 -16.28 -20.62
CA LYS A 13 3.11 -15.49 -20.02
C LYS A 13 2.55 -14.31 -19.23
N THR A 14 3.08 -14.10 -18.03
CA THR A 14 2.85 -12.90 -17.22
C THR A 14 4.17 -12.15 -17.10
N ILE A 15 4.17 -10.87 -17.48
CA ILE A 15 5.36 -10.01 -17.53
C ILE A 15 5.09 -8.82 -16.63
N THR A 16 6.05 -8.47 -15.77
CA THR A 16 5.98 -7.26 -14.94
C THR A 16 7.14 -6.34 -15.26
N SER A 17 6.85 -5.07 -15.48
CA SER A 17 7.83 -4.03 -15.80
C SER A 17 7.53 -2.75 -15.03
N THR A 18 8.47 -1.82 -15.04
CA THR A 18 8.34 -0.50 -14.44
C THR A 18 8.48 0.56 -15.53
N LEU A 19 7.58 1.54 -15.58
CA LEU A 19 7.67 2.69 -16.48
C LEU A 19 7.49 3.99 -15.71
N GLU A 20 8.25 5.01 -16.10
CA GLU A 20 8.01 6.39 -15.69
C GLU A 20 7.16 7.09 -16.74
N ALA A 21 6.06 7.72 -16.31
CA ALA A 21 5.16 8.41 -17.23
C ALA A 21 4.68 9.73 -16.64
N LYS A 22 4.15 10.62 -17.49
CA LYS A 22 3.61 11.92 -17.04
C LYS A 22 2.47 11.76 -16.03
N ASN A 23 1.60 10.79 -16.28
CA ASN A 23 0.48 10.40 -15.44
C ASN A 23 -0.04 9.02 -15.89
N LEU A 24 -1.07 8.50 -15.21
CA LEU A 24 -1.63 7.18 -15.48
C LEU A 24 -2.24 7.10 -16.89
N ALA A 25 -2.88 8.16 -17.36
CA ALA A 25 -3.48 8.20 -18.69
C ALA A 25 -2.42 8.10 -19.79
N SER A 26 -1.31 8.84 -19.67
CA SER A 26 -0.18 8.74 -20.60
C SER A 26 0.46 7.34 -20.60
N CYS A 27 0.59 6.71 -19.43
CA CYS A 27 1.10 5.34 -19.34
C CYS A 27 0.20 4.35 -20.08
N LYS A 28 -1.12 4.46 -19.90
CA LYS A 28 -2.10 3.59 -20.58
C LYS A 28 -2.08 3.80 -22.10
N ALA A 29 -2.15 5.05 -22.54
CA ALA A 29 -2.14 5.39 -23.96
C ALA A 29 -0.86 4.90 -24.65
N PHE A 30 0.30 5.01 -24.00
CA PHE A 30 1.55 4.44 -24.50
C PHE A 30 1.47 2.92 -24.65
N LEU A 31 1.07 2.20 -23.60
CA LEU A 31 0.97 0.73 -23.63
C LEU A 31 -0.02 0.23 -24.68
N GLU A 32 -1.16 0.90 -24.82
CA GLU A 32 -2.18 0.60 -25.84
C GLU A 32 -1.66 0.82 -27.26
N ALA A 33 -0.82 1.83 -27.47
CA ALA A 33 -0.25 2.12 -28.78
C ALA A 33 0.88 1.16 -29.20
N VAL A 34 1.65 0.62 -28.24
CA VAL A 34 2.91 -0.10 -28.55
C VAL A 34 2.90 -1.58 -28.21
N SER A 35 1.97 -2.07 -27.39
CA SER A 35 1.99 -3.44 -26.87
C SER A 35 0.73 -4.21 -27.28
N THR A 36 0.92 -5.45 -27.74
CA THR A 36 -0.19 -6.39 -27.95
C THR A 36 -0.61 -7.12 -26.67
N ALA A 37 0.16 -6.96 -25.59
CA ALA A 37 -0.09 -7.64 -24.32
C ALA A 37 -1.16 -6.91 -23.48
N LYS A 38 -2.11 -7.68 -22.94
CA LYS A 38 -3.19 -7.14 -22.09
C LYS A 38 -2.62 -6.68 -20.76
N VAL A 39 -2.79 -5.39 -20.44
CA VAL A 39 -2.50 -4.86 -19.10
C VAL A 39 -3.53 -5.40 -18.10
N THR A 40 -3.08 -6.11 -17.07
CA THR A 40 -3.97 -6.65 -16.02
C THR A 40 -3.92 -5.85 -14.74
N CYS A 41 -2.83 -5.15 -14.46
CA CYS A 41 -2.67 -4.33 -13.27
C CYS A 41 -1.67 -3.21 -13.50
N ILE A 42 -1.92 -2.05 -12.90
CA ILE A 42 -0.97 -0.94 -12.82
C ILE A 42 -0.96 -0.46 -11.37
N TYR A 43 0.19 -0.57 -10.71
CA TYR A 43 0.45 0.08 -9.43
C TYR A 43 1.13 1.41 -9.69
N LYS A 44 0.69 2.48 -9.02
CA LYS A 44 1.37 3.77 -9.01
C LYS A 44 2.24 3.85 -7.76
N VAL A 45 3.49 4.22 -7.93
CA VAL A 45 4.41 4.58 -6.86
C VAL A 45 4.46 6.09 -6.79
N GLU A 46 4.13 6.63 -5.62
CA GLU A 46 4.27 8.04 -5.27
C GLU A 46 5.38 8.16 -4.24
N TYR A 47 6.29 9.10 -4.44
CA TYR A 47 7.33 9.42 -3.48
C TYR A 47 6.87 10.63 -2.66
N GLU A 48 6.77 10.42 -1.34
CA GLU A 48 6.60 11.41 -0.25
C GLU A 48 7.35 12.73 -0.50
N ASP A 49 8.66 12.57 -0.46
CA ASP A 49 9.63 13.65 -0.40
C ASP A 49 11.00 13.11 -0.86
N PHE A 50 11.81 13.97 -1.46
CA PHE A 50 13.22 13.68 -1.75
C PHE A 50 14.15 14.30 -0.70
N SER A 51 13.60 14.93 0.34
CA SER A 51 14.36 15.48 1.45
C SER A 51 14.76 14.39 2.45
N ASP A 52 15.99 14.45 2.94
CA ASP A 52 16.54 13.57 3.97
C ASP A 52 16.06 13.95 5.39
N ASN A 53 14.82 14.42 5.54
CA ASN A 53 14.24 14.81 6.83
C ASN A 53 13.79 13.59 7.66
N THR A 54 14.73 12.66 7.88
CA THR A 54 14.50 11.48 8.73
C THR A 54 14.42 11.93 10.19
N PRO A 55 13.38 11.53 10.95
CA PRO A 55 13.31 11.84 12.38
C PRO A 55 14.52 11.30 13.16
N VAL A 56 15.02 12.08 14.11
CA VAL A 56 16.06 11.63 15.05
C VAL A 56 15.49 10.51 15.94
N ASP A 57 16.25 9.43 16.12
CA ASP A 57 15.86 8.31 16.97
C ASP A 57 15.93 8.70 18.46
N ASP A 58 14.77 8.94 19.05
CA ASP A 58 14.61 9.28 20.48
C ASP A 58 14.25 8.06 21.34
N MET A 59 14.18 6.87 20.75
CA MET A 59 13.75 5.61 21.38
C MET A 59 12.35 5.66 22.02
N ASN A 60 11.56 6.70 21.74
CA ASN A 60 10.25 6.92 22.37
C ASN A 60 9.12 6.44 21.46
N TYR A 61 9.10 5.14 21.19
CA TYR A 61 8.09 4.50 20.35
C TYR A 61 7.90 3.03 20.70
N TYR A 62 6.76 2.46 20.29
CA TYR A 62 6.62 1.01 20.15
C TYR A 62 7.29 0.58 18.86
N LYS A 63 8.16 -0.43 18.90
CA LYS A 63 8.91 -0.95 17.75
C LYS A 63 8.00 -1.34 16.59
N GLN A 64 6.90 -2.01 16.90
CA GLN A 64 5.95 -2.45 15.88
C GLN A 64 4.53 -2.60 16.41
N TYR A 65 3.59 -2.31 15.53
CA TYR A 65 2.20 -2.75 15.60
C TYR A 65 1.92 -3.75 14.48
N LYS A 66 1.31 -4.88 14.82
CA LYS A 66 0.87 -5.89 13.86
C LYS A 66 -0.59 -6.25 14.09
N ALA A 67 -1.37 -6.25 13.01
CA ALA A 67 -2.74 -6.73 13.02
C ALA A 67 -3.18 -7.35 11.69
N PHE A 68 -4.22 -8.16 11.74
CA PHE A 68 -4.97 -8.59 10.57
C PHE A 68 -6.27 -7.79 10.45
N VAL A 69 -6.52 -7.26 9.27
CA VAL A 69 -7.74 -6.51 8.96
C VAL A 69 -8.52 -7.24 7.89
N SER A 70 -9.85 -7.29 8.04
CA SER A 70 -10.74 -7.99 7.12
C SER A 70 -11.86 -7.11 6.60
N ASP A 71 -12.22 -7.32 5.33
CA ASP A 71 -13.39 -6.71 4.70
C ASP A 71 -14.69 -7.50 4.97
N ASN A 72 -15.78 -7.07 4.33
CA ASN A 72 -17.08 -7.74 4.41
C ASN A 72 -17.13 -9.11 3.74
N GLN A 73 -16.16 -9.44 2.88
CA GLN A 73 -16.07 -10.68 2.12
C GLN A 73 -15.05 -11.66 2.74
N ASN A 74 -14.57 -11.36 3.96
CA ASN A 74 -13.54 -12.10 4.70
C ASN A 74 -12.15 -12.10 4.03
N PHE A 75 -11.89 -11.24 3.05
CA PHE A 75 -10.53 -11.02 2.58
C PHE A 75 -9.73 -10.36 3.70
N THR A 76 -8.62 -10.98 4.05
CA THR A 76 -7.79 -10.55 5.16
C THR A 76 -6.44 -10.07 4.67
N LYS A 77 -5.98 -8.92 5.17
CA LYS A 77 -4.65 -8.37 4.92
C LYS A 77 -3.96 -8.08 6.24
N GLN A 78 -2.63 -8.18 6.23
CA GLN A 78 -1.82 -7.79 7.39
C GLN A 78 -1.52 -6.30 7.33
N VAL A 79 -1.76 -5.60 8.43
CA VAL A 79 -1.25 -4.26 8.70
C VAL A 79 0.00 -4.41 9.58
N LEU A 80 1.10 -3.79 9.14
CA LEU A 80 2.36 -3.74 9.87
C LEU A 80 2.84 -2.29 9.86
N VAL A 81 3.02 -1.71 11.05
CA VAL A 81 3.50 -0.34 11.22
C VAL A 81 4.68 -0.36 12.19
N HIS A 82 5.77 0.30 11.82
CA HIS A 82 6.98 0.40 12.63
C HIS A 82 7.03 1.75 13.37
N HIS A 83 7.77 1.81 14.47
CA HIS A 83 8.01 3.04 15.24
C HIS A 83 6.70 3.78 15.60
N VAL A 84 5.76 3.06 16.20
CA VAL A 84 4.44 3.58 16.53
C VAL A 84 4.53 4.53 17.73
N LYS A 85 3.92 5.71 17.58
CA LYS A 85 3.87 6.76 18.62
C LYS A 85 3.33 6.19 19.95
N PRO A 86 3.97 6.44 21.10
CA PRO A 86 3.51 5.97 22.41
C PRO A 86 2.13 6.50 22.79
N THR A 87 1.73 7.63 22.21
CA THR A 87 0.42 8.25 22.43
C THR A 87 -0.71 7.45 21.81
N VAL A 88 -0.44 6.60 20.81
CA VAL A 88 -1.47 5.87 20.07
C VAL A 88 -1.75 4.54 20.75
N ASN A 89 -2.91 4.45 21.41
CA ASN A 89 -3.39 3.21 22.00
C ASN A 89 -4.16 2.34 20.99
N GLU A 90 -4.57 1.14 21.40
CA GLU A 90 -5.29 0.18 20.56
C GLU A 90 -6.62 0.71 19.98
N LYS A 91 -7.35 1.52 20.74
CA LYS A 91 -8.65 2.05 20.31
C LYS A 91 -8.45 3.11 19.23
N GLU A 92 -7.49 4.01 19.43
CA GLU A 92 -7.11 5.02 18.46
C GLU A 92 -6.57 4.39 17.18
N MET A 93 -5.67 3.40 17.30
CA MET A 93 -5.16 2.66 16.16
C MET A 93 -6.29 2.00 15.35
N ALA A 94 -7.24 1.35 16.03
CA ALA A 94 -8.39 0.74 15.36
C ALA A 94 -9.26 1.76 14.62
N ASN A 95 -9.46 2.95 15.19
CA ASN A 95 -10.21 4.03 14.56
C ASN A 95 -9.47 4.57 13.33
N LEU A 96 -8.16 4.80 13.43
CA LEU A 96 -7.32 5.24 12.31
C LEU A 96 -7.34 4.22 11.17
N ILE A 97 -7.20 2.93 11.49
CA ILE A 97 -7.29 1.84 10.51
C ILE A 97 -8.64 1.88 9.79
N LYS A 98 -9.76 1.97 10.50
CA LYS A 98 -11.09 2.01 9.87
C LYS A 98 -11.37 3.29 9.09
N THR A 99 -10.72 4.39 9.45
CA THR A 99 -10.93 5.70 8.82
C THR A 99 -10.11 5.85 7.54
N HIS A 100 -8.88 5.34 7.52
CA HIS A 100 -7.92 5.61 6.43
C HIS A 100 -7.61 4.41 5.54
N LEU A 101 -7.88 3.18 5.99
CA LEU A 101 -7.50 1.98 5.26
C LEU A 101 -8.71 1.22 4.73
N GLU A 102 -8.50 0.56 3.61
CA GLU A 102 -9.46 -0.33 2.97
C GLU A 102 -8.79 -1.66 2.61
N VAL A 103 -9.60 -2.70 2.49
CA VAL A 103 -9.17 -3.97 1.91
C VAL A 103 -10.02 -4.20 0.69
N ASN A 104 -9.37 -4.43 -0.47
CA ASN A 104 -10.06 -4.71 -1.72
C ASN A 104 -11.11 -3.64 -2.11
N ASN A 105 -10.75 -2.35 -1.95
CA ASN A 105 -11.63 -1.20 -2.17
C ASN A 105 -12.94 -1.25 -1.36
N THR A 106 -12.90 -1.94 -0.20
CA THR A 106 -14.04 -2.10 0.71
C THR A 106 -13.61 -1.65 2.10
N PRO A 107 -14.49 -0.95 2.85
CA PRO A 107 -14.21 -0.54 4.22
C PRO A 107 -13.89 -1.72 5.14
N ILE A 108 -12.98 -1.50 6.08
CA ILE A 108 -12.56 -2.52 7.06
C ILE A 108 -13.70 -2.80 8.05
N LYS A 109 -14.11 -4.07 8.13
CA LYS A 109 -15.13 -4.55 9.08
C LYS A 109 -14.49 -5.08 10.36
N GLY A 110 -13.48 -5.94 10.21
CA GLY A 110 -12.85 -6.68 11.30
C GLY A 110 -11.39 -6.31 11.48
N ILE A 111 -10.93 -6.32 12.75
CA ILE A 111 -9.51 -6.21 13.10
C ILE A 111 -9.22 -7.29 14.15
N THR A 112 -8.38 -8.26 13.81
CA THR A 112 -8.02 -9.41 14.65
C THR A 112 -6.51 -9.49 14.85
N CYS A 113 -6.09 -9.99 16.03
CA CYS A 113 -4.70 -10.03 16.50
C CYS A 113 -4.08 -8.63 16.60
N ARG A 114 -3.67 -8.19 17.79
CA ARG A 114 -3.05 -6.88 18.00
C ARG A 114 -1.84 -7.07 18.90
N LEU A 115 -0.69 -6.57 18.48
CA LEU A 115 0.53 -6.64 19.27
C LEU A 115 1.27 -5.31 19.14
N PHE A 116 1.44 -4.61 20.26
CA PHE A 116 2.41 -3.53 20.40
C PHE A 116 3.67 -4.12 21.04
N MET A 117 4.78 -4.13 20.30
CA MET A 117 6.07 -4.53 20.87
C MET A 117 6.83 -3.29 21.32
N LYS A 118 7.28 -3.29 22.57
CA LYS A 118 8.21 -2.28 23.10
C LYS A 118 9.66 -2.62 22.74
#